data_AF-A0A2T8F706-F1
#
_entry.id   AF-A0A2T8F706-F1
#
_cell.length_a   1.000
_cell.length_b   1.000
_cell.length_c   1.000
_cell.angle_alpha   90.00
_cell.angle_beta   90.00
_cell.angle_gamma   90.00
#
_symmetry.space_group_name_H-M   'P 1'
#
loop_
_entity.id
_entity.type
_entity.pdbx_description
1 polymer ?
#
loop_
_entity_poly.entity_id
_entity_poly.type
_entity_poly.pdbx_seq_one_letter_code
_entity_poly.pdbx_strand_id
1 'polypeptide(L)'
;MIAYFAGDPSRTYQLVQWLDVFEILNDVHPVCVVLRDPESAAVIESRTDLPLFTAATLNELTDLYAGLDAKLVLYCNNSVLNFESLLDSRRLHVHINHGESDKHSMASNNAKAYDRVFVAGEAAVQRYLAGLLEFDGGRLVRIGRPQLDLRRTPLLAPSSRRTVLYAPTWEGDAEYNDY
;
A
#
# COMPACT_ATOMS: atom_id res chain seq x y z
N MET A 1 13.62 -1.32 -6.10
CA MET A 1 12.64 -1.37 -5.00
C MET A 1 11.61 -2.43 -5.32
N ILE A 2 11.01 -3.05 -4.30
CA ILE A 2 9.96 -4.05 -4.47
C ILE A 2 8.65 -3.46 -3.97
N ALA A 3 7.62 -3.42 -4.82
CA ALA A 3 6.24 -3.26 -4.39
C ALA A 3 5.67 -4.65 -4.09
N TYR A 4 5.53 -4.99 -2.82
CA TYR A 4 5.06 -6.30 -2.38
C TYR A 4 3.56 -6.28 -2.12
N PHE A 5 2.85 -7.28 -2.64
CA PHE A 5 1.43 -7.45 -2.39
C PHE A 5 1.04 -8.91 -2.28
N ALA A 6 0.29 -9.22 -1.23
CA ALA A 6 -0.13 -10.57 -0.88
C ALA A 6 -1.63 -10.64 -0.55
N GLY A 7 -2.43 -9.84 -1.24
CA GLY A 7 -3.89 -9.94 -1.18
C GLY A 7 -4.42 -10.79 -2.34
N ASP A 8 -5.63 -11.30 -2.15
CA ASP A 8 -6.42 -11.95 -3.21
C ASP A 8 -6.94 -10.93 -4.25
N PRO A 9 -7.54 -11.39 -5.37
CA PRO A 9 -7.98 -10.51 -6.46
C PRO A 9 -8.94 -9.40 -6.03
N SER A 10 -9.78 -9.64 -5.01
CA SER A 10 -10.74 -8.64 -4.51
C SER A 10 -10.07 -7.46 -3.80
N ARG A 11 -8.80 -7.60 -3.41
CA ARG A 11 -8.02 -6.59 -2.70
C ARG A 11 -7.04 -5.85 -3.59
N THR A 12 -6.91 -6.24 -4.86
CA THR A 12 -5.94 -5.65 -5.81
C THR A 12 -6.11 -4.13 -5.98
N TYR A 13 -7.30 -3.58 -5.72
CA TYR A 13 -7.55 -2.13 -5.70
C TYR A 13 -6.59 -1.37 -4.76
N GLN A 14 -6.07 -2.03 -3.72
CA GLN A 14 -5.13 -1.45 -2.77
C GLN A 14 -3.75 -1.20 -3.42
N LEU A 15 -3.29 -2.12 -4.26
CA LEU A 15 -2.06 -1.98 -5.04
C LEU A 15 -2.28 -1.07 -6.26
N VAL A 16 -3.42 -1.22 -6.96
CA VAL A 16 -3.73 -0.44 -8.18
C VAL A 16 -3.65 1.06 -7.95
N GLN A 17 -4.03 1.54 -6.76
CA GLN A 17 -3.92 2.96 -6.40
C GLN A 17 -2.47 3.49 -6.41
N TRP A 18 -1.47 2.62 -6.35
CA TRP A 18 -0.06 2.97 -6.32
C TRP A 18 0.70 2.70 -7.63
N LEU A 19 0.12 1.97 -8.59
CA LEU A 19 0.86 1.54 -9.79
C LEU A 19 1.44 2.72 -10.56
N ASP A 20 0.63 3.72 -10.91
CA ASP A 20 1.10 4.94 -11.60
C ASP A 20 2.20 5.68 -10.81
N VAL A 21 2.12 5.69 -9.48
CA VAL A 21 3.15 6.30 -8.62
C VAL A 21 4.45 5.49 -8.72
N PHE A 22 4.37 4.17 -8.73
CA PHE A 22 5.52 3.29 -8.88
C PHE A 22 6.15 3.36 -10.28
N GLU A 23 5.34 3.57 -11.33
CA GLU A 23 5.84 3.80 -12.69
C GLU A 23 6.62 5.10 -12.78
N ILE A 24 6.12 6.20 -12.22
CA ILE A 24 6.87 7.45 -12.14
C ILE A 24 8.15 7.27 -11.31
N LEU A 25 8.08 6.53 -10.20
CA LEU A 25 9.23 6.25 -9.36
C LEU A 25 10.29 5.40 -10.09
N ASN A 26 9.86 4.52 -10.98
CA ASN A 26 10.70 3.65 -11.78
C ASN A 26 11.64 4.41 -12.72
N ASP A 27 11.27 5.64 -13.13
CA ASP A 27 12.12 6.52 -13.94
C ASP A 27 13.41 6.93 -13.21
N VAL A 28 13.41 6.93 -11.88
CA VAL A 28 14.55 7.35 -11.04
C VAL A 28 15.17 6.17 -10.31
N HIS A 29 14.36 5.22 -9.87
CA HIS A 29 14.80 4.05 -9.12
C HIS A 29 14.04 2.81 -9.61
N PRO A 30 14.71 1.78 -10.15
CA PRO A 30 14.03 0.60 -10.67
C PRO A 30 13.04 0.00 -9.66
N VAL A 31 11.79 -0.21 -10.08
CA VAL A 31 10.72 -0.81 -9.28
C VAL A 31 10.27 -2.11 -9.95
N CYS A 32 10.04 -3.14 -9.15
CA CYS A 32 9.32 -4.34 -9.58
C CYS A 32 8.17 -4.64 -8.63
N VAL A 33 7.14 -5.32 -9.12
CA VAL A 33 5.99 -5.78 -8.34
C VAL A 33 6.17 -7.25 -8.01
N VAL A 34 5.99 -7.63 -6.75
CA VAL A 34 6.01 -9.03 -6.29
C VAL A 34 4.63 -9.38 -5.75
N LEU A 35 4.00 -10.39 -6.34
CA LEU A 35 2.66 -10.85 -6.00
C LEU A 35 2.70 -12.27 -5.41
N ARG A 36 1.98 -12.47 -4.31
CA ARG A 36 1.87 -13.79 -3.66
C ARG A 36 0.73 -14.65 -4.19
N ASP A 37 -0.16 -14.07 -4.99
CA ASP A 37 -1.33 -14.75 -5.51
C ASP A 37 -1.33 -14.70 -7.05
N PRO A 38 -1.29 -15.85 -7.75
CA PRO A 38 -1.24 -15.89 -9.21
C PRO A 38 -2.48 -15.26 -9.88
N GLU A 39 -3.67 -15.35 -9.28
CA GLU A 39 -4.87 -14.72 -9.83
C GLU A 39 -4.78 -13.19 -9.76
N SER A 40 -4.25 -12.68 -8.65
CA SER A 40 -3.94 -11.26 -8.49
C SER A 40 -2.87 -10.81 -9.48
N ALA A 41 -1.88 -11.66 -9.79
CA ALA A 41 -0.91 -11.39 -10.85
C ALA A 41 -1.57 -11.21 -12.21
N ALA A 42 -2.50 -12.08 -12.59
CA ALA A 42 -3.25 -11.94 -13.85
C ALA A 42 -4.07 -10.63 -13.90
N VAL A 43 -4.63 -10.19 -12.76
CA VAL A 43 -5.36 -8.90 -12.69
C VAL A 43 -4.43 -7.70 -12.86
N ILE A 44 -3.23 -7.76 -12.31
CA ILE A 44 -2.27 -6.65 -12.30
C ILE A 44 -1.45 -6.57 -13.59
N GLU A 45 -1.16 -7.69 -14.25
CA GLU A 45 -0.34 -7.75 -15.48
C GLU A 45 -0.84 -6.79 -16.57
N SER A 46 -2.16 -6.65 -16.72
CA SER A 46 -2.77 -5.73 -17.70
C SER A 46 -2.80 -4.25 -17.30
N ARG A 47 -2.28 -3.90 -16.12
CA ARG A 47 -2.44 -2.56 -15.49
C ARG A 47 -1.14 -1.81 -15.29
N THR A 48 0.01 -2.39 -15.61
CA THR A 48 1.31 -1.75 -15.43
C THR A 48 2.36 -2.34 -16.36
N ASP A 49 3.34 -1.53 -16.74
CA ASP A 49 4.51 -1.97 -17.50
C ASP A 49 5.70 -2.35 -16.58
N LEU A 50 5.53 -2.26 -15.26
CA LEU A 50 6.56 -2.63 -14.30
C LEU A 50 6.88 -4.14 -14.34
N PRO A 51 8.15 -4.55 -14.17
CA PRO A 51 8.49 -5.96 -14.01
C PRO A 51 7.67 -6.61 -12.90
N LEU A 52 6.94 -7.68 -13.25
CA LEU A 52 6.07 -8.41 -12.36
C LEU A 52 6.63 -9.79 -12.08
N PHE A 53 6.67 -10.16 -10.80
CA PHE A 53 7.06 -11.49 -10.34
C PHE A 53 5.97 -12.09 -9.46
N THR A 54 5.75 -13.39 -9.62
CA THR A 54 4.85 -14.17 -8.76
C THR A 54 5.66 -15.12 -7.91
N ALA A 55 5.37 -15.16 -6.61
CA ALA A 55 5.94 -16.12 -5.68
C ALA A 55 4.81 -16.59 -4.76
N ALA A 56 4.18 -17.72 -5.05
CA ALA A 56 3.03 -18.18 -4.28
C ALA A 56 3.44 -18.66 -2.87
N THR A 57 4.61 -19.28 -2.76
CA THR A 57 5.12 -19.86 -1.52
C THR A 57 6.27 -19.05 -0.90
N LEU A 58 6.52 -19.27 0.40
CA LEU A 58 7.65 -18.64 1.09
C LEU A 58 9.00 -19.02 0.46
N ASN A 59 9.15 -20.27 -0.01
CA ASN A 59 10.38 -20.73 -0.66
C ASN A 59 10.60 -19.98 -1.97
N GLU A 60 9.57 -19.89 -2.82
CA GLU A 60 9.63 -19.11 -4.06
C GLU A 60 9.95 -17.63 -3.78
N LEU A 61 9.37 -17.05 -2.73
CA LEU A 61 9.66 -15.67 -2.34
C LEU A 61 11.13 -15.51 -1.93
N THR A 62 11.64 -16.46 -1.15
CA THR A 62 13.04 -16.46 -0.67
C THR A 62 14.01 -16.56 -1.83
N ASP A 63 13.76 -17.48 -2.78
CA ASP A 63 14.57 -17.66 -3.98
C ASP A 63 14.53 -16.43 -4.88
N LEU A 64 13.34 -15.85 -5.11
CA LEU A 64 13.18 -14.61 -5.85
C LEU A 64 13.97 -13.46 -5.19
N TYR A 65 13.88 -13.31 -3.87
CA TYR A 65 14.61 -12.29 -3.11
C TYR A 65 16.12 -12.53 -3.13
N ALA A 66 16.61 -13.75 -3.34
CA ALA A 66 18.04 -13.99 -3.54
C ALA A 66 18.54 -13.39 -4.86
N GLY A 67 17.69 -13.36 -5.90
CA GLY A 67 18.03 -12.86 -7.24
C GLY A 67 17.83 -11.34 -7.46
N LEU A 68 17.01 -10.67 -6.65
CA LEU A 68 16.71 -9.24 -6.82
C LEU A 68 17.67 -8.34 -6.05
N ASP A 69 18.32 -7.36 -6.70
CA ASP A 69 19.10 -6.32 -5.99
C ASP A 69 18.25 -5.10 -5.60
N ALA A 70 17.20 -5.34 -4.81
CA ALA A 70 16.41 -4.27 -4.20
C ALA A 70 16.87 -4.01 -2.76
N LYS A 71 16.88 -2.74 -2.32
CA LYS A 71 17.18 -2.36 -0.91
C LYS A 71 15.93 -2.08 -0.07
N LEU A 72 14.76 -2.00 -0.70
CA LEU A 72 13.51 -1.56 -0.09
C LEU A 72 12.35 -2.45 -0.54
N VAL A 73 11.46 -2.79 0.38
CA VAL A 73 10.17 -3.43 0.13
C VAL A 73 9.04 -2.53 0.66
N LEU A 74 8.06 -2.25 -0.21
CA LEU A 74 6.91 -1.39 0.05
C LEU A 74 5.64 -2.24 0.23
N TYR A 75 4.82 -1.92 1.24
CA TYR A 75 3.61 -2.66 1.59
C TYR A 75 2.36 -1.77 1.57
N CYS A 76 1.43 -2.08 0.66
CA CYS A 76 0.19 -1.30 0.48
C CYS A 76 -0.92 -1.66 1.47
N ASN A 77 -0.78 -2.72 2.28
CA ASN A 77 -1.81 -3.17 3.21
C ASN A 77 -1.23 -3.96 4.39
N ASN A 78 -2.11 -4.54 5.21
CA ASN A 78 -1.78 -5.34 6.38
C ASN A 78 -2.05 -6.84 6.17
N SER A 79 -1.78 -7.38 4.97
CA SER A 79 -1.90 -8.83 4.74
C SER A 79 -1.04 -9.62 5.73
N VAL A 80 -1.55 -10.74 6.22
CA VAL A 80 -0.81 -11.65 7.12
C VAL A 80 0.46 -12.16 6.44
N LEU A 81 0.42 -12.39 5.12
CA LEU A 81 1.57 -12.81 4.34
C LEU A 81 2.65 -11.72 4.17
N ASN A 82 2.44 -10.49 4.64
CA ASN A 82 3.53 -9.51 4.73
C ASN A 82 4.61 -9.98 5.70
N PHE A 83 4.24 -10.72 6.76
CA PHE A 83 5.19 -11.25 7.74
C PHE A 83 6.18 -12.25 7.13
N GLU A 84 5.79 -12.97 6.08
CA GLU A 84 6.72 -13.83 5.32
C GLU A 84 7.79 -13.01 4.61
N SER A 85 7.41 -11.88 4.01
CA SER A 85 8.38 -10.98 3.38
C SER A 85 9.24 -10.24 4.39
N LEU A 86 8.74 -9.96 5.60
CA LEU A 86 9.48 -9.30 6.68
C LEU A 86 10.61 -10.17 7.25
N LEU A 87 10.66 -11.46 6.90
CA LEU A 87 11.76 -12.34 7.30
C LEU A 87 13.10 -11.98 6.61
N ASP A 88 13.08 -11.25 5.49
CA ASP A 88 14.30 -10.85 4.78
C ASP A 88 14.99 -9.66 5.43
N SER A 89 15.96 -9.93 6.29
CA SER A 89 16.69 -8.89 7.03
C SER A 89 17.67 -8.04 6.20
N ARG A 90 17.78 -8.27 4.89
CA ARG A 90 18.72 -7.57 4.01
C ARG A 90 18.14 -6.30 3.38
N ARG A 91 16.85 -6.04 3.59
CA ARG A 91 16.12 -4.93 2.99
C ARG A 91 15.43 -4.11 4.07
N LEU A 92 15.16 -2.85 3.73
CA LEU A 92 14.29 -1.99 4.52
C LEU A 92 12.84 -2.25 4.17
N HIS A 93 12.01 -2.39 5.18
CA HIS A 93 10.59 -2.69 5.05
C HIS A 93 9.75 -1.47 5.41
N VAL A 94 8.97 -0.99 4.45
CA VAL A 94 8.20 0.26 4.60
C VAL A 94 6.73 0.04 4.30
N HIS A 95 5.91 0.28 5.32
CA HIS A 95 4.46 0.29 5.15
C HIS A 95 4.02 1.63 4.58
N ILE A 96 3.23 1.61 3.50
CA ILE A 96 2.73 2.82 2.83
C ILE A 96 1.19 2.90 2.86
N ASN A 97 0.52 1.81 3.24
CA ASN A 97 -0.94 1.66 3.23
C ASN A 97 -1.53 1.93 1.83
N HIS A 98 -2.85 1.82 1.66
CA HIS A 98 -3.53 2.04 0.36
C HIS A 98 -4.46 3.25 0.37
N GLY A 99 -4.60 3.89 1.52
CA GLY A 99 -5.47 5.02 1.72
C GLY A 99 -5.41 5.48 3.17
N GLU A 100 -6.02 6.65 3.41
CA GLU A 100 -6.18 7.22 4.73
C GLU A 100 -7.67 7.15 5.10
N SER A 101 -7.97 6.75 6.31
CA SER A 101 -9.32 6.69 6.86
C SER A 101 -9.24 6.92 8.36
N ASP A 102 -10.34 7.35 8.98
CA ASP A 102 -10.40 7.48 10.44
C ASP A 102 -10.67 6.14 11.14
N LYS A 103 -10.80 5.05 10.39
CA LYS A 103 -11.02 3.71 10.93
C LYS A 103 -9.90 3.33 11.87
N HIS A 104 -10.26 2.77 13.02
CA HIS A 104 -9.28 2.31 14.01
C HIS A 104 -8.26 1.32 13.40
N SER A 105 -8.68 0.53 12.41
CA SER A 105 -7.84 -0.39 11.66
C SER A 105 -6.68 0.26 10.89
N MET A 106 -6.68 1.59 10.71
CA MET A 106 -5.58 2.33 10.07
C MET A 106 -4.35 2.45 10.98
N ALA A 107 -4.53 2.47 12.30
CA ALA A 107 -3.44 2.38 13.27
C ALA A 107 -3.28 0.93 13.76
N SER A 108 -2.81 0.04 12.89
CA SER A 108 -2.61 -1.38 13.22
C SER A 108 -1.30 -1.63 13.97
N ASN A 109 -1.31 -2.55 14.94
CA ASN A 109 -0.11 -3.00 15.66
C ASN A 109 0.95 -3.60 14.71
N ASN A 110 0.57 -4.03 13.50
CA ASN A 110 1.50 -4.45 12.44
C ASN A 110 2.51 -3.36 12.08
N ALA A 111 2.18 -2.08 12.27
CA ALA A 111 3.08 -0.95 12.04
C ALA A 111 4.41 -1.07 12.81
N LYS A 112 4.42 -1.74 13.96
CA LYS A 112 5.63 -1.98 14.77
C LYS A 112 6.64 -2.92 14.10
N ALA A 113 6.22 -3.71 13.12
CA ALA A 113 7.08 -4.66 12.42
C ALA A 113 7.92 -4.01 11.31
N TYR A 114 7.55 -2.82 10.84
CA TYR A 114 8.22 -2.16 9.72
C TYR A 114 9.32 -1.19 10.21
N ASP A 115 10.35 -1.01 9.39
CA ASP A 115 11.43 -0.06 9.65
C ASP A 115 10.93 1.38 9.58
N ARG A 116 10.04 1.66 8.62
CA ARG A 116 9.34 2.95 8.48
C ARG A 116 7.87 2.74 8.13
N VAL A 117 7.07 3.72 8.49
CA VAL A 117 5.65 3.79 8.14
C VAL A 117 5.40 5.15 7.51
N PHE A 118 5.07 5.14 6.22
CA PHE A 118 4.78 6.34 5.46
C PHE A 118 3.31 6.69 5.64
N VAL A 119 3.04 7.95 6.00
CA VAL A 119 1.71 8.43 6.36
C VAL A 119 1.35 9.71 5.60
N ALA A 120 0.04 9.93 5.44
CA ALA A 120 -0.46 11.06 4.67
C ALA A 120 -0.14 12.42 5.31
N GLY A 121 -0.11 12.50 6.64
CA GLY A 121 0.11 13.77 7.34
C GLY A 121 -0.08 13.68 8.84
N GLU A 122 -0.25 14.83 9.48
CA GLU A 122 -0.26 14.94 10.93
C GLU A 122 -1.40 14.17 11.60
N ALA A 123 -2.59 14.16 11.00
CA ALA A 123 -3.71 13.41 11.56
C ALA A 123 -3.40 11.90 11.69
N ALA A 124 -2.76 11.32 10.68
CA ALA A 124 -2.32 9.93 10.72
C ALA A 124 -1.24 9.70 11.79
N VAL A 125 -0.30 10.64 11.94
CA VAL A 125 0.72 10.59 13.02
C VAL A 125 0.06 10.52 14.38
N GLN A 126 -0.88 11.42 14.66
CA GLN A 126 -1.60 11.44 15.93
C GLN A 126 -2.39 10.16 16.18
N ARG A 127 -2.99 9.57 15.13
CA ARG A 127 -3.72 8.30 15.25
C ARG A 127 -2.81 7.14 15.67
N TYR A 128 -1.59 7.05 15.13
CA TYR A 128 -0.61 6.05 15.55
C TYR A 128 -0.14 6.26 17.00
N LEU A 129 0.20 7.49 17.36
CA LEU A 129 0.72 7.81 18.70
C LEU A 129 -0.34 7.62 19.80
N ALA A 130 -1.60 7.92 19.50
CA ALA A 130 -2.70 7.73 20.45
C ALA A 130 -3.20 6.27 20.50
N GLY A 131 -3.16 5.56 19.37
CA GLY A 131 -3.75 4.23 19.23
C GLY A 131 -2.81 3.07 19.59
N LEU A 132 -1.50 3.23 19.46
CA LEU A 132 -0.54 2.15 19.68
C LEU A 132 0.33 2.39 20.92
N LEU A 133 0.12 1.54 21.93
CA LEU A 133 1.00 1.47 23.11
C LEU A 133 2.43 1.14 22.69
N GLU A 134 3.45 1.79 23.28
CA GLU A 134 4.87 1.52 23.01
C GLU A 134 5.24 1.57 21.51
N PHE A 135 4.63 2.49 20.76
CA PHE A 135 5.00 2.73 19.36
C PHE A 135 6.04 3.85 19.25
N ASP A 136 7.15 3.56 18.58
CA ASP A 136 8.17 4.55 18.26
C ASP A 136 7.71 5.45 17.12
N GLY A 137 7.24 6.65 17.48
CA GLY A 137 6.83 7.68 16.53
C GLY A 137 7.92 8.12 15.54
N GLY A 138 9.20 7.90 15.84
CA GLY A 138 10.32 8.20 14.94
C GLY A 138 10.32 7.35 13.66
N ARG A 139 9.52 6.28 13.62
CA ARG A 139 9.32 5.46 12.41
C ARG A 139 8.36 6.08 11.40
N LEU A 140 7.56 7.06 11.81
CA LEU A 140 6.57 7.71 10.96
C LEU A 140 7.24 8.72 10.04
N VAL A 141 6.95 8.64 8.73
CA VAL A 141 7.42 9.59 7.73
C VAL A 141 6.22 10.16 6.99
N ARG A 142 6.00 11.47 7.11
CA ARG A 142 4.91 12.15 6.40
C ARG A 142 5.31 12.36 4.94
N ILE A 143 4.56 11.76 4.02
CA ILE A 143 4.84 11.83 2.57
C ILE A 143 3.67 12.42 1.77
N GLY A 144 2.57 12.80 2.42
CA GLY A 144 1.36 13.18 1.70
C GLY A 144 0.66 11.97 1.07
N ARG A 145 -0.11 12.22 0.02
CA ARG A 145 -0.75 11.17 -0.78
C ARG A 145 -0.31 11.30 -2.23
N PRO A 146 0.81 10.66 -2.63
CA PRO A 146 1.32 10.75 -4.00
C PRO A 146 0.27 10.37 -5.07
N GLN A 147 -0.70 9.49 -4.74
CA GLN A 147 -1.79 9.13 -5.65
C GLN A 147 -2.75 10.28 -5.98
N LEU A 148 -2.71 11.38 -5.21
CA LEU A 148 -3.52 12.59 -5.46
C LEU A 148 -2.78 13.63 -6.31
N ASP A 149 -1.46 13.51 -6.44
CA ASP A 149 -0.65 14.39 -7.29
C ASP A 149 -0.76 14.02 -8.77
N LEU A 150 -1.25 12.80 -9.05
CA LEU A 150 -1.51 12.30 -10.39
C LEU A 150 -2.67 13.04 -11.05
N ARG A 151 -2.48 13.42 -12.32
CA ARG A 151 -3.54 14.04 -13.12
C ARG A 151 -4.67 13.04 -13.35
N ARG A 152 -5.87 13.38 -12.89
CA ARG A 152 -7.07 12.57 -13.11
C ARG A 152 -7.85 13.07 -14.32
N THR A 153 -8.25 12.15 -15.19
CA THR A 153 -9.22 12.44 -16.23
C THR A 153 -10.56 12.80 -15.58
N PRO A 154 -11.20 13.92 -15.94
CA PRO A 154 -12.52 14.25 -15.45
C PRO A 154 -13.52 13.11 -15.71
N LEU A 155 -14.21 12.64 -14.66
CA LEU A 155 -15.21 11.57 -14.78
C LEU A 155 -16.49 12.04 -15.49
N LEU A 156 -16.74 13.34 -15.47
CA LEU A 156 -17.94 13.96 -16.04
C LEU A 156 -17.55 14.91 -17.16
N ALA A 157 -18.35 14.94 -18.22
CA ALA A 157 -18.24 15.96 -19.26
C ALA A 157 -18.48 17.35 -18.66
N PRO A 158 -17.84 18.40 -19.20
CA PRO A 158 -18.10 19.78 -18.78
C PRO A 158 -19.59 20.11 -18.86
N SER A 159 -20.12 20.77 -17.82
CA SER A 159 -21.53 21.15 -17.72
C SER A 159 -21.65 22.53 -17.08
N SER A 160 -22.65 23.30 -17.50
CA SER A 160 -23.02 24.56 -16.84
C SER A 160 -23.81 24.35 -15.56
N ARG A 161 -24.22 23.12 -15.26
CA ARG A 161 -24.95 22.75 -14.04
C ARG A 161 -23.99 22.64 -12.86
N ARG A 162 -24.48 22.95 -11.65
CA ARG A 162 -23.75 22.70 -10.40
C ARG A 162 -23.55 21.18 -10.22
N THR A 163 -22.31 20.76 -10.01
CA THR A 163 -21.96 19.39 -9.62
C THR A 163 -21.93 19.27 -8.10
N VAL A 164 -22.53 18.21 -7.56
CA VAL A 164 -22.51 17.86 -6.14
C VAL A 164 -21.90 16.47 -6.00
N LEU A 165 -20.91 16.31 -5.12
CA LEU A 165 -20.34 15.01 -4.75
C LEU A 165 -21.06 14.51 -3.49
N TYR A 166 -21.67 13.33 -3.59
CA TYR A 166 -22.21 12.58 -2.46
C TYR A 166 -21.39 11.29 -2.31
N ALA A 167 -20.73 11.13 -1.17
CA ALA A 167 -19.79 10.03 -0.91
C ALA A 167 -20.01 9.45 0.50
N PRO A 168 -21.16 8.80 0.77
CA PRO A 168 -21.40 8.16 2.05
C PRO A 168 -20.48 6.94 2.23
N THR A 169 -20.12 6.66 3.48
CA THR A 169 -19.42 5.44 3.89
C THR A 169 -20.39 4.27 4.06
N TRP A 170 -19.85 3.04 4.05
CA TRP A 170 -20.61 1.86 4.45
C TRP A 170 -20.76 1.83 5.97
N GLU A 171 -21.95 1.49 6.47
CA GLU A 171 -22.15 1.04 7.85
C GLU A 171 -21.43 -0.32 7.98
N GLY A 172 -20.38 -0.40 8.80
CA GLY A 172 -19.64 -1.61 9.11
C GLY A 172 -20.34 -2.47 10.16
N ASP A 173 -19.75 -3.64 10.45
CA ASP A 173 -20.34 -4.63 11.37
C ASP A 173 -20.20 -4.25 12.86
N ALA A 174 -19.68 -3.05 13.19
CA ALA A 174 -19.49 -2.56 14.56
C ALA A 174 -19.42 -1.02 14.59
N GLU A 175 -19.99 -0.40 15.63
CA GLU A 175 -20.11 1.07 15.77
C GLU A 175 -18.81 1.85 15.55
N TYR A 176 -17.64 1.30 15.88
CA TYR A 176 -16.35 1.98 15.67
C TYR A 176 -15.86 1.97 14.21
N ASN A 177 -16.57 1.29 13.32
CA ASN A 177 -16.34 1.28 11.87
C ASN A 177 -17.37 2.12 11.10
N ASP A 178 -18.37 2.68 11.80
CA ASP A 178 -19.48 3.47 11.25
C ASP A 178 -19.15 4.97 11.31
N TYR A 179 -19.51 5.70 10.25
CA TYR A 179 -19.38 7.17 10.14
C TYR A 179 -20.63 7.75 9.49
#